data_AF-A0A0J5FNH9-F1
#
_entry.id   AF-A0A0J5FNH9-F1
#
_cell.length_a   1.000
_cell.length_b   1.000
_cell.length_c   1.000
_cell.angle_alpha   90.00
_cell.angle_beta   90.00
_cell.angle_gamma   90.00
#
_symmetry.space_group_name_H-M   'P 1'
#
loop_
_entity.id
_entity.type
_entity.pdbx_description
1 polymer ?
#
loop_
_entity_poly.entity_id
_entity_poly.type
_entity_poly.pdbx_seq_one_letter_code
_entity_poly.pdbx_strand_id
1 'polypeptide(L)'
;MQLFDYEQIQNDGFWPKILDVKNDKKGNPVPWDLLIPRMLPYHRYRSPDYWKKRKHQDQLYGRLEMIGSLRNRIAHFEPIWKQGDLYEEIRYRQNKQRNLLQKAPVDIIDSLSRLNLIHDNAQELLGWLSKSRLKSYKNSYVYDQLNWLLSNNGVETYLQQRTLLKISKTEFKRNLTGIIRKKQPIVLIDKGNVLGRYFPSY
;
A
#
# COMPACT_ATOMS: atom_id res chain seq x y z
N MET A 1 1.80 -18.07 23.70
CA MET A 1 0.43 -17.56 23.49
C MET A 1 0.09 -17.70 22.00
N GLN A 2 -0.27 -18.90 21.56
CA GLN A 2 -0.75 -19.17 20.19
C GLN A 2 -2.27 -18.96 20.19
N LEU A 3 -2.71 -17.76 19.84
CA LEU A 3 -4.12 -17.37 19.84
C LEU A 3 -4.85 -17.77 18.55
N PHE A 4 -4.16 -18.20 17.50
CA PHE A 4 -4.74 -18.45 16.17
C PHE A 4 -4.10 -19.67 15.49
N ASP A 5 -4.90 -20.41 14.70
CA ASP A 5 -4.35 -21.30 13.68
C ASP A 5 -3.76 -20.44 12.56
N TYR A 6 -2.43 -20.53 12.42
CA TYR A 6 -1.65 -19.72 11.49
C TYR A 6 -2.04 -19.95 10.01
N GLU A 7 -2.56 -21.14 9.69
CA GLU A 7 -2.86 -21.56 8.32
C GLU A 7 -4.10 -20.87 7.72
N GLN A 8 -5.08 -20.46 8.53
CA GLN A 8 -6.28 -19.75 8.04
C GLN A 8 -6.01 -18.28 7.68
N ILE A 9 -4.98 -17.67 8.25
CA ILE A 9 -4.69 -16.24 8.08
C ILE A 9 -4.00 -15.95 6.74
N GLN A 10 -3.34 -16.93 6.14
CA GLN A 10 -2.38 -16.71 5.06
C GLN A 10 -3.01 -16.65 3.66
N ASN A 11 -4.20 -17.21 3.43
CA ASN A 11 -4.71 -17.44 2.07
C ASN A 11 -5.71 -16.40 1.53
N ASP A 12 -6.60 -15.80 2.36
CA ASP A 12 -7.82 -15.13 1.82
C ASP A 12 -8.04 -13.65 2.20
N GLY A 13 -7.00 -12.93 2.66
CA GLY A 13 -7.19 -11.51 3.04
C GLY A 13 -7.98 -11.32 4.34
N PHE A 14 -7.86 -12.28 5.25
CA PHE A 14 -8.59 -12.40 6.53
C PHE A 14 -8.26 -11.32 7.57
N TRP A 15 -7.27 -10.46 7.33
CA TRP A 15 -6.73 -9.54 8.32
C TRP A 15 -7.77 -8.61 8.99
N PRO A 16 -8.75 -8.01 8.30
CA PRO A 16 -9.79 -7.22 8.96
C PRO A 16 -10.67 -8.06 9.88
N LYS A 17 -10.94 -9.31 9.48
CA LYS A 17 -11.84 -10.24 10.19
C LYS A 17 -11.27 -10.70 11.52
N ILE A 18 -9.97 -10.54 11.77
CA ILE A 18 -9.41 -10.81 13.09
C ILE A 18 -10.12 -9.98 14.17
N LEU A 19 -10.54 -8.75 13.84
CA LEU A 19 -11.27 -7.82 14.73
C LEU A 19 -12.75 -8.23 14.96
N ASP A 20 -13.20 -9.31 14.32
CA ASP A 20 -14.54 -9.91 14.52
C ASP A 20 -14.54 -10.91 15.65
N VAL A 21 -13.37 -11.43 16.04
CA VAL A 21 -13.25 -12.37 17.15
C VAL A 21 -13.62 -11.65 18.45
N LYS A 22 -14.71 -12.11 19.08
CA LYS A 22 -15.23 -11.54 20.33
C LYS A 22 -14.66 -12.22 21.56
N ASN A 23 -14.46 -13.54 21.49
CA ASN A 23 -14.02 -14.36 22.61
C ASN A 23 -12.79 -15.18 22.23
N ASP A 24 -11.91 -15.43 23.20
CA ASP A 24 -10.79 -16.36 23.05
C ASP A 24 -11.24 -17.83 23.11
N LYS A 25 -10.30 -18.77 22.98
CA LYS A 25 -10.57 -20.23 23.05
C LYS A 25 -11.15 -20.68 24.40
N LYS A 26 -11.05 -19.87 25.45
CA LYS A 26 -11.60 -20.14 26.79
C LYS A 26 -12.94 -19.43 27.02
N GLY A 27 -13.47 -18.73 26.01
CA GLY A 27 -14.72 -17.97 26.11
C GLY A 27 -14.58 -16.56 26.71
N ASN A 28 -13.37 -16.10 27.03
CA ASN A 28 -13.19 -14.76 27.60
C ASN A 28 -13.22 -13.68 26.51
N PRO A 29 -13.78 -12.49 26.77
CA PRO A 29 -13.74 -11.39 25.82
C PRO A 29 -12.32 -11.03 25.40
N VAL A 30 -12.11 -10.84 24.10
CA VAL A 30 -10.81 -10.44 23.56
C VAL A 30 -10.52 -8.96 23.92
N PRO A 31 -9.41 -8.66 24.62
CA PRO A 31 -9.08 -7.30 25.04
C PRO A 31 -8.43 -6.50 23.90
N TRP A 32 -9.23 -6.14 22.89
CA TRP A 32 -8.76 -5.43 21.70
C TRP A 32 -8.07 -4.10 22.01
N ASP A 33 -8.50 -3.41 23.06
CA ASP A 33 -7.89 -2.18 23.56
C ASP A 33 -6.43 -2.37 23.99
N LEU A 34 -6.08 -3.54 24.52
CA LEU A 34 -4.72 -3.90 24.90
C LEU A 34 -3.93 -4.54 23.75
N LEU A 35 -4.61 -5.30 22.89
CA LEU A 35 -3.97 -6.03 21.78
C LEU A 35 -3.59 -5.13 20.61
N ILE A 36 -4.46 -4.20 20.19
CA ILE A 36 -4.19 -3.36 19.02
C ILE A 36 -2.92 -2.50 19.19
N PRO A 37 -2.68 -1.81 20.34
CA PRO A 37 -1.42 -1.12 20.57
C PRO A 37 -0.18 -2.01 20.45
N ARG A 38 -0.30 -3.30 20.81
CA ARG A 38 0.81 -4.26 20.71
C ARG A 38 1.01 -4.74 19.27
N MET A 39 -0.07 -4.90 18.51
CA MET A 39 -0.02 -5.26 17.08
C MET A 39 0.49 -4.10 16.21
N LEU A 40 0.16 -2.86 16.59
CA LEU A 40 0.52 -1.64 15.86
C LEU A 40 1.34 -0.69 16.76
N PRO A 41 2.56 -1.11 17.16
CA PRO A 41 3.35 -0.42 18.19
C PRO A 41 3.76 1.00 17.78
N TYR A 42 3.72 1.34 16.50
CA TYR A 42 4.11 2.64 15.97
C TYR A 42 2.92 3.49 15.50
N HIS A 43 1.68 3.05 15.74
CA HIS A 43 0.51 3.88 15.50
C HIS A 43 0.54 5.14 16.38
N ARG A 44 0.01 6.26 15.90
CA ARG A 44 0.04 7.54 16.63
C ARG A 44 -0.69 7.48 17.99
N TYR A 45 -1.79 6.72 18.06
CA TYR A 45 -2.54 6.47 19.28
C TYR A 45 -2.18 5.10 19.85
N ARG A 46 -1.50 5.09 20.99
CA ARG A 46 -1.01 3.88 21.67
C ARG A 46 -1.72 3.58 22.99
N SER A 47 -2.53 4.52 23.50
CA SER A 47 -3.29 4.33 24.73
C SER A 47 -4.42 3.31 24.54
N PRO A 48 -4.62 2.37 25.49
CA PRO A 48 -5.81 1.52 25.53
C PRO A 48 -7.12 2.30 25.50
N ASP A 49 -7.21 3.47 26.14
CA ASP A 49 -8.45 4.27 26.19
C ASP A 49 -8.93 4.72 24.82
N TYR A 50 -8.00 4.97 23.89
CA TYR A 50 -8.33 5.23 22.50
C TYR A 50 -8.94 3.98 21.86
N TRP A 51 -8.27 2.84 21.99
CA TRP A 51 -8.69 1.60 21.33
C TRP A 51 -9.89 0.91 21.98
N LYS A 52 -10.26 1.28 23.21
CA LYS A 52 -11.49 0.85 23.87
C LYS A 52 -12.74 1.28 23.10
N LYS A 53 -12.68 2.39 22.37
CA LYS A 53 -13.82 2.88 21.58
C LYS A 53 -13.94 2.10 20.27
N ARG A 54 -15.12 1.49 20.05
CA ARG A 54 -15.37 0.69 18.84
C ARG A 54 -15.15 1.46 17.53
N LYS A 55 -15.46 2.76 17.50
CA LYS A 55 -15.20 3.62 16.33
C LYS A 55 -13.74 3.55 15.86
N HIS A 56 -12.78 3.51 16.79
CA HIS A 56 -11.36 3.48 16.47
C HIS A 56 -10.90 2.10 15.98
N GLN A 57 -11.46 1.02 16.55
CA GLN A 57 -11.26 -0.33 16.03
C GLN A 57 -11.84 -0.47 14.61
N ASP A 58 -13.04 0.08 14.37
CA ASP A 58 -13.69 0.05 13.07
C ASP A 58 -12.93 0.90 12.02
N GLN A 59 -12.17 1.92 12.44
CA GLN A 59 -11.27 2.67 11.55
C GLN A 59 -10.11 1.81 11.07
N LEU A 60 -9.45 1.10 12.00
CA LEU A 60 -8.41 0.13 11.64
C LEU A 60 -8.97 -0.97 10.72
N TYR A 61 -10.17 -1.47 11.00
CA TYR A 61 -10.84 -2.42 10.11
C TYR A 61 -10.97 -1.86 8.69
N GLY A 62 -11.44 -0.62 8.54
CA GLY A 62 -11.58 0.03 7.22
C GLY A 62 -10.25 0.12 6.46
N ARG A 63 -9.17 0.51 7.15
CA ARG A 63 -7.80 0.53 6.57
C ARG A 63 -7.37 -0.85 6.09
N LEU A 64 -7.56 -1.89 6.92
CA LEU A 64 -7.21 -3.26 6.57
C LEU A 64 -8.06 -3.79 5.40
N GLU A 65 -9.35 -3.46 5.36
CA GLU A 65 -10.27 -3.86 4.30
C GLU A 65 -9.88 -3.24 2.95
N MET A 66 -9.53 -1.95 2.92
CA MET A 66 -9.07 -1.29 1.70
C MET A 66 -7.80 -1.94 1.13
N ILE A 67 -6.82 -2.24 1.98
CA ILE A 67 -5.57 -2.90 1.56
C ILE A 67 -5.84 -4.36 1.14
N GLY A 68 -6.71 -5.07 1.86
CA GLY A 68 -7.15 -6.42 1.49
C GLY A 68 -7.85 -6.45 0.14
N SER A 69 -8.69 -5.45 -0.16
CA SER A 69 -9.35 -5.29 -1.46
C SER A 69 -8.34 -5.11 -2.58
N LEU A 70 -7.32 -4.24 -2.41
CA LEU A 70 -6.25 -4.11 -3.40
C LEU A 70 -5.51 -5.44 -3.62
N ARG A 71 -5.15 -6.14 -2.54
CA ARG A 71 -4.49 -7.46 -2.63
C ARG A 71 -5.34 -8.46 -3.40
N ASN A 72 -6.65 -8.51 -3.14
CA ASN A 72 -7.55 -9.44 -3.82
C ASN A 72 -7.64 -9.13 -5.31
N ARG A 73 -7.72 -7.86 -5.71
CA ARG A 73 -7.66 -7.48 -7.13
C ARG A 73 -6.39 -7.97 -7.79
N ILE A 74 -5.24 -7.79 -7.13
CA ILE A 74 -3.94 -8.29 -7.63
C ILE A 74 -3.96 -9.81 -7.79
N ALA A 75 -4.45 -10.53 -6.77
CA ALA A 75 -4.52 -12.00 -6.79
C ALA A 75 -5.46 -12.55 -7.87
N HIS A 76 -6.53 -11.82 -8.19
CA HIS A 76 -7.50 -12.18 -9.23
C HIS A 76 -7.17 -11.57 -10.59
N PHE A 77 -6.01 -10.92 -10.76
CA PHE A 77 -5.64 -10.22 -11.98
C PHE A 77 -6.68 -9.18 -12.46
N GLU A 78 -7.42 -8.59 -11.52
CA GLU A 78 -8.37 -7.53 -11.81
C GLU A 78 -7.65 -6.19 -12.02
N PRO A 79 -8.15 -5.31 -12.90
CA PRO A 79 -7.56 -3.99 -13.13
C PRO A 79 -7.49 -3.17 -11.85
N ILE A 80 -6.31 -2.82 -11.34
CA ILE A 80 -6.22 -2.08 -10.06
C ILE A 80 -6.68 -0.61 -10.17
N TRP A 81 -6.71 -0.04 -11.38
CA TRP A 81 -7.08 1.36 -11.63
C TRP A 81 -8.59 1.61 -11.70
N LYS A 82 -9.42 0.55 -11.88
CA LYS A 82 -10.89 0.66 -11.94
C LYS A 82 -11.51 0.50 -10.54
N GLN A 83 -11.09 1.32 -9.59
CA GLN A 83 -11.61 1.28 -8.22
C GLN A 83 -13.05 1.80 -8.15
N GLY A 84 -13.81 1.33 -7.17
CA GLY A 84 -15.16 1.85 -6.90
C GLY A 84 -15.13 3.18 -6.13
N ASP A 85 -16.31 3.59 -5.66
CA ASP A 85 -16.49 4.70 -4.73
C ASP A 85 -15.58 4.55 -3.50
N LEU A 86 -14.85 5.61 -3.14
CA LEU A 86 -14.08 5.67 -1.89
C LEU A 86 -14.98 6.15 -0.77
N TYR A 87 -15.07 5.33 0.26
CA TYR A 87 -15.76 5.66 1.49
C TYR A 87 -14.76 6.00 2.60
N GLU A 88 -15.25 6.63 3.66
CA GLU A 88 -14.49 6.80 4.89
C GLU A 88 -14.01 5.44 5.41
N GLU A 89 -12.82 5.42 6.01
CA GLU A 89 -12.23 4.23 6.61
C GLU A 89 -12.98 3.91 7.91
N ILE A 90 -14.17 3.32 7.77
CA ILE A 90 -14.94 2.76 8.86
C ILE A 90 -15.56 1.47 8.36
N ARG A 91 -15.78 0.55 9.29
CA ARG A 91 -16.54 -0.66 9.01
C ARG A 91 -18.00 -0.34 8.66
N TYR A 92 -18.49 -0.92 7.58
CA TYR A 92 -19.92 -0.91 7.27
C TYR A 92 -20.72 -1.67 8.35
N ARG A 93 -21.81 -1.07 8.82
CA ARG A 93 -22.78 -1.69 9.73
C ARG A 93 -24.19 -1.40 9.22
N GLN A 94 -25.13 -2.31 9.45
CA GLN A 94 -26.51 -2.17 8.98
C GLN A 94 -27.14 -0.81 9.35
N ASN A 95 -26.84 -0.30 10.55
CA ASN A 95 -27.39 0.97 11.05
C ASN A 95 -26.47 2.18 10.86
N LYS A 96 -25.37 2.03 10.10
CA LYS A 96 -24.41 3.12 9.87
C LYS A 96 -23.82 3.02 8.47
N GLN A 97 -24.30 3.91 7.61
CA GLN A 97 -23.71 4.11 6.29
C GLN A 97 -22.35 4.77 6.42
N ARG A 98 -21.44 4.38 5.52
CA ARG A 98 -20.13 5.02 5.40
C ARG A 98 -20.30 6.29 4.59
N ASN A 99 -19.69 7.37 5.04
CA ASN A 99 -19.64 8.59 4.25
C ASN A 99 -18.85 8.35 2.96
N LEU A 100 -19.42 8.73 1.82
CA LEU A 100 -18.72 8.77 0.55
C LEU A 100 -17.71 9.94 0.59
N LEU A 101 -16.44 9.65 0.34
CA LEU A 101 -15.38 10.67 0.26
C LEU A 101 -15.14 11.12 -1.17
N GLN A 102 -15.16 10.19 -2.12
CA GLN A 102 -14.93 10.47 -3.53
C GLN A 102 -15.56 9.37 -4.38
N LYS A 103 -16.10 9.74 -5.54
CA LYS A 103 -16.65 8.78 -6.51
C LYS A 103 -15.58 7.88 -7.12
N ALA A 104 -16.03 6.80 -7.77
CA ALA A 104 -15.18 5.95 -8.60
C ALA A 104 -14.41 6.80 -9.63
N PRO A 105 -13.12 6.51 -9.89
CA PRO A 105 -12.35 7.21 -10.90
C PRO A 105 -13.00 7.13 -12.28
N VAL A 106 -13.11 8.27 -12.96
CA VAL A 106 -13.67 8.36 -14.32
C VAL A 106 -12.59 8.63 -15.38
N ASP A 107 -11.43 9.11 -14.97
CA ASP A 107 -10.30 9.39 -15.85
C ASP A 107 -8.96 8.88 -15.27
N ILE A 108 -7.88 9.11 -16.03
CA ILE A 108 -6.52 8.68 -15.66
C ILE A 108 -6.01 9.44 -14.43
N ILE A 109 -6.35 10.72 -14.29
CA ILE A 109 -5.88 11.57 -13.20
C ILE A 109 -6.50 11.11 -11.88
N ASP A 110 -7.80 10.86 -11.88
CA ASP A 110 -8.53 10.29 -10.75
C ASP A 110 -7.98 8.91 -10.37
N SER A 111 -7.70 8.07 -11.37
CA SER A 111 -7.18 6.73 -11.16
C SER A 111 -5.80 6.77 -10.50
N LEU A 112 -4.92 7.66 -10.98
CA LEU A 112 -3.60 7.89 -10.40
C LEU A 112 -3.69 8.45 -8.99
N SER A 113 -4.55 9.45 -8.77
CA SER A 113 -4.77 10.02 -7.44
C SER A 113 -5.24 8.96 -6.44
N ARG A 114 -6.21 8.11 -6.84
CA ARG A 114 -6.69 7.01 -6.01
C ARG A 114 -5.61 5.96 -5.72
N LEU A 115 -4.82 5.59 -6.72
CA LEU A 115 -3.73 4.62 -6.54
C LEU A 115 -2.63 5.16 -5.60
N ASN A 116 -2.25 6.43 -5.74
CA ASN A 116 -1.31 7.09 -4.84
C ASN A 116 -1.85 7.11 -3.40
N LEU A 117 -3.12 7.48 -3.20
CA LEU A 117 -3.76 7.45 -1.88
C LEU A 117 -3.70 6.06 -1.23
N ILE A 118 -4.01 5.01 -1.99
CA ILE A 118 -3.98 3.64 -1.47
C ILE A 118 -2.54 3.21 -1.17
N HIS A 119 -1.58 3.60 -2.01
CA HIS A 119 -0.16 3.33 -1.78
C HIS A 119 0.37 4.04 -0.52
N ASP A 120 0.01 5.30 -0.31
CA ASP A 120 0.34 6.05 0.91
C ASP A 120 -0.29 5.40 2.15
N ASN A 121 -1.54 4.96 2.04
CA ASN A 121 -2.22 4.28 3.11
C ASN A 121 -1.59 2.92 3.46
N ALA A 122 -1.12 2.18 2.45
CA ALA A 122 -0.37 0.95 2.65
C ALA A 122 0.97 1.20 3.35
N GLN A 123 1.68 2.27 2.95
CA GLN A 123 2.91 2.71 3.62
C GLN A 123 2.65 3.13 5.07
N GLU A 124 1.56 3.83 5.34
CA GLU A 124 1.19 4.24 6.69
C GLU A 124 0.92 3.02 7.58
N LEU A 125 0.12 2.05 7.11
CA LEU A 125 -0.12 0.80 7.83
C LEU A 125 1.20 0.03 8.07
N LEU A 126 2.06 -0.07 7.06
CA LEU A 126 3.38 -0.68 7.20
C LEU A 126 4.22 0.05 8.26
N GLY A 127 4.14 1.38 8.31
CA GLY A 127 4.78 2.22 9.31
C GLY A 127 4.26 1.98 10.72
N TRP A 128 2.96 1.76 10.88
CA TRP A 128 2.34 1.41 12.17
C TRP A 128 2.81 0.04 12.68
N LEU A 129 3.00 -0.92 11.77
CA LEU A 129 3.50 -2.27 12.07
C LEU A 129 5.01 -2.25 12.38
N SER A 130 5.81 -1.59 11.54
CA SER A 130 7.26 -1.60 11.64
C SER A 130 7.91 -0.42 10.90
N LYS A 131 8.47 0.52 11.66
CA LYS A 131 9.25 1.64 11.10
C LYS A 131 10.46 1.19 10.28
N SER A 132 11.14 0.13 10.70
CA SER A 132 12.30 -0.40 9.97
C SER A 132 11.89 -1.01 8.63
N ARG A 133 10.77 -1.75 8.58
CA ARG A 133 10.25 -2.30 7.31
C ARG A 133 9.79 -1.20 6.37
N LEU A 134 9.09 -0.18 6.87
CA LEU A 134 8.73 0.98 6.06
C LEU A 134 9.99 1.68 5.50
N LYS A 135 11.02 1.87 6.33
CA LYS A 135 12.30 2.45 5.88
C LYS A 135 12.97 1.59 4.80
N SER A 136 13.06 0.28 4.99
CA SER A 136 13.60 -0.63 3.98
C SER A 136 12.80 -0.60 2.68
N TYR A 137 11.47 -0.54 2.76
CA TYR A 137 10.60 -0.40 1.60
C TYR A 137 10.86 0.90 0.84
N LYS A 138 10.87 2.05 1.54
CA LYS A 138 11.14 3.37 0.93
C LYS A 138 12.54 3.48 0.32
N ASN A 139 13.49 2.68 0.78
CA ASN A 139 14.85 2.62 0.23
C ASN A 139 15.00 1.53 -0.86
N SER A 140 13.92 0.89 -1.27
CA SER A 140 13.96 -0.18 -2.26
C SER A 140 13.67 0.33 -3.67
N TYR A 141 14.29 -0.30 -4.66
CA TYR A 141 13.97 -0.07 -6.07
C TYR A 141 12.47 -0.28 -6.38
N VAL A 142 11.79 -1.16 -5.65
CA VAL A 142 10.34 -1.40 -5.83
C VAL A 142 9.52 -0.15 -5.50
N TYR A 143 9.92 0.60 -4.47
CA TYR A 143 9.28 1.87 -4.12
C TYR A 143 9.49 2.91 -5.22
N ASP A 144 10.73 3.10 -5.67
CA ASP A 144 11.05 4.04 -6.75
C ASP A 144 10.30 3.69 -8.05
N GLN A 145 10.31 2.41 -8.44
CA GLN A 145 9.61 1.95 -9.63
C GLN A 145 8.10 2.17 -9.53
N LEU A 146 7.49 1.84 -8.38
CA LEU A 146 6.06 2.01 -8.20
C LEU A 146 5.67 3.48 -8.22
N ASN A 147 6.39 4.37 -7.51
CA ASN A 147 6.13 5.81 -7.56
C ASN A 147 6.27 6.38 -8.97
N TRP A 148 7.28 5.91 -9.73
CA TRP A 148 7.41 6.30 -11.12
C TRP A 148 6.19 5.86 -11.94
N LEU A 149 5.75 4.59 -11.81
CA LEU A 149 4.55 4.09 -12.50
C LEU A 149 3.28 4.85 -12.10
N LEU A 150 3.19 5.31 -10.86
CA LEU A 150 2.08 6.11 -10.33
C LEU A 150 2.24 7.62 -10.58
N SER A 151 3.20 8.02 -11.40
CA SER A 151 3.38 9.41 -11.83
C SER A 151 2.80 9.64 -13.23
N ASN A 152 2.45 10.90 -13.53
CA ASN A 152 2.04 11.29 -14.89
C ASN A 152 3.07 10.87 -15.95
N ASN A 153 4.36 11.08 -15.67
CA ASN A 153 5.44 10.70 -16.58
C ASN A 153 5.49 9.18 -16.83
N GLY A 154 5.27 8.37 -15.79
CA GLY A 154 5.26 6.91 -15.92
C GLY A 154 4.10 6.43 -16.78
N VAL A 155 2.91 6.97 -16.54
CA VAL A 155 1.72 6.64 -17.35
C VAL A 155 1.86 7.12 -18.79
N GLU A 156 2.31 8.34 -19.02
CA GLU A 156 2.55 8.85 -20.38
C GLU A 156 3.58 8.01 -21.12
N THR A 157 4.70 7.66 -20.47
CA THR A 157 5.73 6.79 -21.06
C THR A 157 5.14 5.44 -21.46
N TYR A 158 4.31 4.85 -20.59
CA TYR A 158 3.66 3.56 -20.85
C TYR A 158 2.64 3.65 -22.00
N LEU A 159 1.75 4.66 -21.97
CA LEU A 159 0.72 4.85 -22.99
C LEU A 159 1.29 5.18 -24.37
N GLN A 160 2.38 5.93 -24.41
CA GLN A 160 3.07 6.28 -25.66
C GLN A 160 4.00 5.16 -26.16
N GLN A 161 4.02 4.00 -25.49
CA GLN A 161 4.92 2.88 -25.78
C GLN A 161 6.40 3.29 -25.90
N ARG A 162 6.78 4.37 -25.22
CA ARG A 162 8.15 4.87 -25.28
C ARG A 162 9.04 3.87 -24.59
N THR A 163 9.94 3.26 -25.36
CA THR A 163 10.95 2.39 -24.76
C THR A 163 11.85 3.21 -23.84
N LEU A 164 12.12 2.67 -22.65
CA LEU A 164 13.05 3.27 -21.73
C LEU A 164 14.41 3.45 -22.42
N LEU A 165 15.03 4.61 -22.21
CA LEU A 165 16.32 4.91 -22.83
C LEU A 165 17.36 3.90 -22.35
N LYS A 166 17.94 3.15 -23.30
CA LYS A 166 19.00 2.18 -23.03
C LYS A 166 20.34 2.89 -23.12
N ILE A 167 21.13 2.88 -22.05
CA ILE A 167 22.44 3.52 -22.03
C ILE A 167 23.52 2.58 -21.51
N SER A 168 24.73 2.73 -22.03
CA SER A 168 25.87 1.94 -21.58
C SER A 168 26.32 2.33 -20.16
N LYS A 169 27.01 1.42 -19.46
CA LYS A 169 27.62 1.72 -18.14
C LYS A 169 28.55 2.95 -18.18
N THR A 170 29.31 3.12 -19.27
CA THR A 170 30.21 4.26 -19.46
C THR A 170 29.44 5.56 -19.64
N GLU A 171 28.38 5.53 -20.43
CA GLU A 171 27.53 6.69 -20.69
C GLU A 171 26.75 7.12 -19.46
N PHE A 172 26.21 6.17 -18.68
CA PHE A 172 25.58 6.44 -17.40
C PHE A 172 26.54 7.16 -16.44
N LYS A 173 27.78 6.67 -16.32
CA LYS A 173 28.79 7.32 -15.46
C LYS A 173 29.12 8.73 -15.93
N ARG A 174 29.26 8.96 -17.24
CA ARG A 174 29.60 10.27 -17.81
C ARG A 174 28.44 11.27 -17.69
N ASN A 175 27.20 10.82 -17.81
CA ASN A 175 26.01 11.67 -17.88
C ASN A 175 25.12 11.59 -16.63
N LEU A 176 25.64 11.05 -15.52
CA LEU A 176 24.87 10.77 -14.31
C LEU A 176 24.07 12.00 -13.83
N THR A 177 24.74 13.15 -13.73
CA THR A 177 24.12 14.40 -13.28
C THR A 177 22.99 14.86 -14.19
N GLY A 178 23.16 14.71 -15.51
CA GLY A 178 22.14 15.05 -16.50
C GLY A 178 20.92 14.12 -16.42
N ILE A 179 21.16 12.83 -16.22
CA ILE A 179 20.11 11.81 -16.09
C ILE A 179 19.30 12.06 -14.81
N ILE A 180 19.97 12.31 -13.69
CA ILE A 180 19.34 12.65 -12.41
C ILE A 180 18.50 13.93 -12.56
N ARG A 181 19.07 14.99 -13.15
CA ARG A 181 18.39 16.28 -13.33
C ARG A 181 17.16 16.17 -14.23
N LYS A 182 17.23 15.37 -15.29
CA LYS A 182 16.12 15.14 -16.21
C LYS A 182 15.02 14.24 -15.65
N LYS A 183 15.24 13.61 -14.48
CA LYS A 183 14.35 12.59 -13.89
C LYS A 183 13.89 11.59 -14.97
N GLN A 184 14.83 11.13 -15.78
CA GLN A 184 14.55 10.20 -16.88
C GLN A 184 14.81 8.76 -16.45
N PRO A 185 13.83 7.84 -16.59
CA PRO A 185 14.05 6.42 -16.34
C PRO A 185 14.90 5.82 -17.47
N ILE A 186 15.83 4.95 -17.10
CA ILE A 186 16.81 4.36 -18.03
C ILE A 186 16.98 2.85 -17.78
N VAL A 187 17.44 2.15 -18.81
CA VAL A 187 17.90 0.76 -18.74
C VAL A 187 19.41 0.76 -18.92
N LEU A 188 20.13 0.30 -17.91
CA LEU A 188 21.58 0.16 -17.98
C LEU A 188 21.92 -1.12 -18.73
N ILE A 189 22.72 -1.00 -19.79
CA ILE A 189 23.17 -2.14 -20.60
C ILE A 189 24.70 -2.25 -20.60
N ASP A 190 25.19 -3.48 -20.63
CA ASP A 190 26.61 -3.81 -20.81
C ASP A 190 26.75 -5.04 -21.70
N LYS A 191 27.51 -4.90 -22.79
CA LYS A 191 27.71 -5.94 -23.82
C LYS A 191 26.40 -6.61 -24.30
N GLY A 192 25.35 -5.82 -24.47
CA GLY A 192 24.03 -6.30 -24.90
C GLY A 192 23.13 -6.86 -23.78
N ASN A 193 23.65 -7.05 -22.57
CA ASN A 193 22.88 -7.52 -21.42
C ASN A 193 22.34 -6.37 -20.59
N VAL A 194 21.10 -6.50 -20.11
CA VAL A 194 20.50 -5.54 -19.16
C VAL A 194 21.11 -5.78 -17.78
N LEU A 195 21.85 -4.80 -17.28
CA LEU A 195 22.44 -4.83 -15.95
C LEU A 195 21.46 -4.33 -14.87
N GLY A 196 20.55 -3.44 -15.23
CA GLY A 196 19.61 -2.88 -14.28
C GLY A 196 18.71 -1.81 -14.89
N ARG A 197 17.76 -1.33 -14.10
CA ARG A 197 16.90 -0.21 -14.43
C ARG A 197 17.05 0.84 -13.34
N TYR A 198 17.06 2.11 -13.75
CA TYR A 198 17.07 3.23 -12.81
C TYR A 198 15.79 4.02 -13.02
N PHE A 199 15.08 4.24 -11.92
CA PHE A 199 13.92 5.12 -11.84
C PHE A 199 14.31 6.30 -10.95
N PRO A 200 14.00 7.54 -11.35
CA PRO A 200 14.30 8.69 -10.54
C PRO A 200 13.40 8.70 -9.29
N SER A 201 14.00 8.90 -8.13
CA SER A 201 13.27 9.20 -6.89
C SER A 201 12.65 10.60 -7.01
N TYR A 202 11.38 10.75 -6.62
CA TYR A 202 10.66 12.02 -6.72
C TYR A 202 10.88 12.91 -5.51
#